data_AF-A0A1H3Z8K2-F1
#
_entry.id   AF-A0A1H3Z8K2-F1
#
_cell.length_a   1.000
_cell.length_b   1.000
_cell.length_c   1.000
_cell.angle_alpha   90.00
_cell.angle_beta   90.00
_cell.angle_gamma   90.00
#
_symmetry.space_group_name_H-M   'P 1'
#
loop_
_entity.id
_entity.type
_entity.pdbx_description
1 polymer ?
#
loop_
_entity_poly.entity_id
_entity_poly.type
_entity_poly.pdbx_seq_one_letter_code
_entity_poly.pdbx_strand_id
1 'polypeptide(L)' 'MKQFEYKVVTRLIGVEKKLNDLGFEGWELVAVECGTYYFKREIKG' A
#
# COMPACT_ATOMS: atom_id res chain seq x y z
N MET A 1 -2.41 2.05 22.01
CA MET A 1 -1.54 2.61 20.94
C MET A 1 -1.91 1.91 19.65
N LYS A 2 -2.06 2.61 18.52
CA LYS A 2 -2.35 1.97 17.24
C LYS A 2 -1.09 1.27 16.72
N GLN A 3 -1.24 0.07 16.18
CA GLN A 3 -0.17 -0.66 15.49
C GLN A 3 -0.43 -0.64 13.99
N PHE A 4 0.63 -0.56 13.20
CA PHE A 4 0.55 -0.52 11.75
C PHE A 4 1.47 -1.56 11.13
N GLU A 5 1.01 -2.17 10.05
CA GLU A 5 1.85 -2.92 9.13
C GLU A 5 2.13 -2.08 7.88
N TYR A 6 3.25 -2.36 7.20
CA TYR A 6 3.73 -1.61 6.05
C TYR A 6 3.98 -2.54 4.86
N LYS A 7 3.76 -2.02 3.65
CA LYS A 7 3.98 -2.74 2.39
C LYS A 7 4.56 -1.81 1.34
N VAL A 8 5.47 -2.33 0.53
CA VAL A 8 6.11 -1.62 -0.58
C VAL A 8 5.80 -2.35 -1.88
N VAL A 9 5.38 -1.61 -2.90
CA VAL A 9 5.15 -2.12 -4.26
C VAL A 9 6.02 -1.31 -5.20
N THR A 10 6.84 -1.97 -6.01
CA THR A 10 7.64 -1.31 -7.06
C THR A 10 6.92 -1.39 -8.41
N ARG A 11 7.25 -0.46 -9.31
CA ARG A 11 6.64 -0.33 -10.63
C ARG A 11 6.77 -1.65 -11.40
N LEU A 12 5.61 -2.25 -11.67
CA LEU A 12 5.44 -3.36 -12.61
C LEU A 12 4.45 -2.94 -13.70
N ILE A 13 4.47 -3.62 -14.84
CA ILE A 13 3.44 -3.43 -15.87
C ILE A 13 2.07 -3.80 -15.25
N GLY A 14 1.09 -2.91 -15.37
CA GLY A 14 -0.25 -3.12 -14.79
C GLY A 14 -0.35 -2.88 -13.29
N VAL A 15 0.52 -2.02 -12.73
CA VAL A 15 0.54 -1.68 -11.29
C VAL A 15 -0.82 -1.15 -10.79
N GLU A 16 -1.61 -0.51 -11.66
CA GLU A 16 -2.91 0.09 -11.35
C GLU A 16 -3.87 -0.90 -10.70
N LYS A 17 -3.95 -2.13 -11.23
CA LYS A 17 -4.79 -3.18 -10.64
C LYS A 17 -4.35 -3.50 -9.21
N LYS A 18 -3.03 -3.60 -8.99
CA LYS A 18 -2.48 -3.90 -7.67
C LYS A 18 -2.72 -2.78 -6.66
N LEU A 19 -2.61 -1.52 -7.09
CA LEU A 19 -2.90 -0.36 -6.23
C LEU A 19 -4.38 -0.35 -5.83
N ASN A 20 -5.28 -0.64 -6.77
CA ASN A 20 -6.72 -0.72 -6.50
C ASN A 20 -7.07 -1.88 -5.54
N ASP A 21 -6.50 -3.07 -5.78
CA ASP A 21 -6.70 -4.24 -4.92
C ASP A 21 -6.23 -3.93 -3.47
N LEU A 22 -5.09 -3.24 -3.32
CA LEU A 22 -4.58 -2.82 -2.01
C LEU A 22 -5.50 -1.82 -1.30
N GLY A 23 -6.06 -0.85 -2.02
CA GLY A 23 -7.05 0.06 -1.46
C GLY A 23 -8.30 -0.68 -0.95
N PHE A 24 -8.77 -1.67 -1.71
CA PHE A 24 -9.91 -2.51 -1.30
C PHE A 24 -9.59 -3.38 -0.07
N GLU A 25 -8.37 -3.88 0.06
CA GLU A 25 -7.85 -4.60 1.23
C GLU A 25 -7.65 -3.71 2.48
N GLY A 26 -7.90 -2.40 2.37
CA GLY A 26 -7.77 -1.43 3.46
C GLY A 26 -6.34 -0.89 3.65
N TRP A 27 -5.47 -1.02 2.65
CA TRP A 27 -4.16 -0.36 2.67
C TRP A 27 -4.30 1.11 2.26
N GLU A 28 -3.62 1.98 2.99
CA GLU A 28 -3.53 3.40 2.71
C GLU A 28 -2.21 3.70 2.00
N LEU A 29 -2.26 4.32 0.82
CA LEU A 29 -1.07 4.82 0.13
C LEU A 29 -0.53 6.06 0.86
N VAL A 30 0.71 6.00 1.34
CA VAL A 30 1.31 7.08 2.14
C VAL A 30 2.41 7.85 1.41
N ALA A 31 3.07 7.23 0.43
CA ALA A 31 4.10 7.89 -0.37
C ALA A 31 4.26 7.22 -1.73
N VAL A 32 4.75 8.00 -2.70
CA VAL A 32 5.15 7.52 -4.02
C VAL A 32 6.52 8.13 -4.35
N GLU A 33 7.49 7.29 -4.69
CA GLU A 33 8.85 7.70 -5.02
C GLU A 33 9.41 6.88 -6.18
N CYS A 34 9.69 7.52 -7.32
CA CYS A 34 10.29 6.88 -8.49
C CYS A 34 9.60 5.57 -8.93
N GLY A 35 8.27 5.50 -8.85
CA GLY A 35 7.51 4.29 -9.18
C GLY A 35 7.45 3.24 -8.07
N THR A 36 7.91 3.59 -6.87
CA THR A 36 7.72 2.81 -5.64
C THR A 36 6.55 3.40 -4.87
N TYR A 37 5.66 2.53 -4.40
CA TYR A 37 4.42 2.88 -3.70
C TYR A 37 4.50 2.30 -2.28
N TYR A 38 4.38 3.17 -1.29
CA TYR A 38 4.47 2.81 0.12
C TYR A 38 3.09 2.84 0.74
N PHE A 39 2.74 1.77 1.44
CA PHE A 39 1.44 1.60 2.06
C PHE A 39 1.55 1.30 3.55
N LYS A 40 0.51 1.68 4.29
CA LYS A 40 0.29 1.23 5.68
C LYS A 40 -1.13 0.70 5.86
N ARG A 41 -1.34 -0.12 6.88
CA ARG A 41 -2.69 -0.51 7.36
C ARG A 41 -2.67 -0.66 8.87
N GLU A 42 -3.75 -0.26 9.53
CA GLU A 42 -3.91 -0.45 10.98
C GLU A 42 -4.17 -1.93 11.28
N ILE A 43 -3.40 -2.51 12.21
CA ILE A 43 -3.62 -3.86 12.70
C ILE A 43 -4.83 -3.82 13.64
N LYS A 44 -5.94 -4.40 13.22
CA LYS A 44 -7.10 -4.62 14.09
C LYS A 44 -6.80 -5.85 14.95
N GLY A 45 -6.70 -5.63 16.26
CA GLY A 45 -6.55 -6.68 17.26
C GLY A 45 -7.83 -7.48 17.50
#